data_AF-A0A222EP08-F1
#
_entry.id   AF-A0A222EP08-F1
#
_cell.length_a   1.000
_cell.length_b   1.000
_cell.length_c   1.000
_cell.angle_alpha   90.00
_cell.angle_beta   90.00
_cell.angle_gamma   90.00
#
_symmetry.space_group_name_H-M   'P 1'
#
loop_
_entity.id
_entity.type
_entity.pdbx_description
1 polymer ?
#
loop_
_entity_poly.entity_id
_entity_poly.type
_entity_poly.pdbx_seq_one_letter_code
_entity_poly.pdbx_strand_id
1 'polypeptide(L)'
;MNKEVNIIKSKTKKILAISILLIILAIIGMTVSVIYYNKYGQMYILFLIFVFLIVSICFLLSLIGGITFLVKNKKLDQLKKIKAKTALEWGIFYFKVLSIIDNVTNKNIKLNKGDKYEG
;
A
#
# COMPACT_ATOMS: atom_id res chain seq x y z
N MET A 1 5.85 19.17 12.83
CA MET A 1 5.66 17.84 12.22
C MET A 1 6.85 17.52 11.30
N ASN A 2 7.50 16.37 11.49
CA ASN A 2 8.76 16.04 10.79
C ASN A 2 8.52 15.84 9.27
N LYS A 3 9.31 16.51 8.41
CA LYS A 3 9.12 16.53 6.93
C LYS A 3 9.09 15.11 6.33
N GLU A 4 9.87 14.20 6.90
CA GLU A 4 10.00 12.81 6.46
C GLU A 4 8.73 11.97 6.72
N VAL A 5 8.05 12.18 7.86
CA VAL A 5 6.76 11.54 8.18
C VAL A 5 5.71 11.94 7.15
N ASN A 6 5.75 13.21 6.72
CA ASN A 6 4.78 13.75 5.77
C ASN A 6 4.99 13.16 4.37
N ILE A 7 6.24 12.92 3.96
CA ILE A 7 6.57 12.22 2.71
C ILE A 7 6.03 10.78 2.73
N ILE A 8 6.22 10.05 3.83
CA ILE A 8 5.73 8.68 3.97
C ILE A 8 4.19 8.65 3.90
N LYS A 9 3.50 9.50 4.69
CA LYS A 9 2.03 9.61 4.64
C LYS A 9 1.51 9.98 3.26
N SER A 10 2.17 10.92 2.57
CA SER A 10 1.79 11.33 1.21
C SER A 10 1.96 10.19 0.20
N LYS A 11 3.07 9.45 0.24
CA LYS A 11 3.28 8.28 -0.62
C LYS A 11 2.26 7.17 -0.34
N THR A 12 1.97 6.88 0.93
CA THR A 12 0.93 5.89 1.29
C THR A 12 -0.44 6.30 0.76
N LYS A 13 -0.81 7.58 0.88
CA LYS A 13 -2.06 8.11 0.33
C LYS A 13 -2.13 7.99 -1.19
N LYS A 14 -1.02 8.27 -1.91
CA LYS A 14 -0.97 8.10 -3.37
C LYS A 14 -1.21 6.65 -3.79
N ILE A 15 -0.54 5.70 -3.13
CA ILE A 15 -0.74 4.27 -3.41
C ILE A 15 -2.19 3.86 -3.12
N LEU A 16 -2.77 4.37 -2.04
CA LEU A 16 -4.16 4.08 -1.67
C LEU A 16 -5.14 4.64 -2.70
N ALA A 17 -4.94 5.88 -3.18
CA ALA A 17 -5.76 6.48 -4.23
C ALA A 17 -5.66 5.70 -5.56
N ILE A 18 -4.44 5.30 -5.95
CA ILE A 18 -4.21 4.48 -7.14
C ILE A 18 -4.87 3.10 -7.00
N SER A 19 -4.78 2.48 -5.81
CA SER A 19 -5.42 1.19 -5.53
C SER A 19 -6.94 1.28 -5.64
N ILE A 20 -7.57 2.35 -5.13
CA ILE A 20 -9.02 2.58 -5.29
C ILE A 20 -9.39 2.71 -6.77
N LEU A 21 -8.63 3.50 -7.54
CA LEU A 21 -8.89 3.70 -8.96
C LEU A 21 -8.77 2.40 -9.75
N LEU A 22 -7.76 1.58 -9.44
CA LEU A 22 -7.57 0.27 -10.06
C LEU A 22 -8.66 -0.75 -9.68
N ILE A 23 -9.19 -0.69 -8.45
CA ILE A 23 -10.35 -1.51 -8.05
C ILE A 23 -11.58 -1.14 -8.87
N ILE A 24 -11.86 0.15 -9.04
CA ILE A 24 -12.99 0.61 -9.88
C ILE A 24 -12.82 0.10 -11.32
N LEU A 25 -11.62 0.23 -11.88
CA LEU A 25 -11.31 -0.27 -13.22
C LEU A 25 -11.49 -1.80 -13.32
N ALA A 26 -11.05 -2.55 -12.31
CA ALA A 26 -11.19 -4.00 -12.25
C ALA A 26 -12.67 -4.43 -12.16
N ILE A 27 -13.50 -3.74 -11.38
CA ILE A 27 -14.95 -4.00 -11.29
C ILE A 27 -15.63 -3.77 -12.65
N ILE A 28 -15.27 -2.67 -13.34
CA ILE A 28 -15.79 -2.37 -14.67
C ILE A 28 -15.37 -3.48 -15.65
N GLY A 29 -14.08 -3.83 -15.67
CA GLY A 29 -13.55 -4.89 -16.53
C GLY A 29 -14.22 -6.25 -16.27
N MET A 30 -14.46 -6.59 -15.01
CA MET A 30 -15.17 -7.81 -14.61
C MET A 30 -16.62 -7.79 -15.09
N THR A 31 -17.34 -6.68 -14.91
CA THR A 31 -18.74 -6.52 -15.37
C THR A 31 -18.85 -6.68 -16.89
N VAL A 32 -17.97 -6.03 -17.65
CA VAL A 32 -17.92 -6.15 -19.12
C VAL A 32 -17.63 -7.58 -19.53
N SER A 33 -16.67 -8.24 -18.86
CA SER A 33 -16.30 -9.63 -19.15
C SER A 33 -17.47 -10.59 -18.89
N VAL A 34 -18.25 -10.36 -17.82
CA VAL A 34 -19.46 -11.16 -17.53
C VAL A 34 -20.54 -10.97 -18.60
N ILE A 35 -20.81 -9.74 -19.02
CA ILE A 35 -21.77 -9.45 -20.10
C ILE A 35 -21.34 -10.13 -21.40
N TYR A 36 -20.04 -10.06 -21.73
CA TYR A 36 -19.49 -10.65 -22.94
C TYR A 36 -19.52 -12.19 -22.89
N TYR A 37 -19.22 -12.79 -21.72
CA TYR A 37 -19.34 -14.22 -21.50
C TYR A 37 -20.78 -14.70 -21.70
N ASN A 38 -21.76 -13.99 -21.15
CA ASN A 38 -23.17 -14.37 -21.30
C ASN A 38 -23.64 -14.30 -22.76
N LYS A 39 -23.03 -13.43 -23.58
CA LYS A 39 -23.39 -13.27 -25.00
C LYS A 39 -22.72 -14.29 -25.92
N TYR A 40 -21.45 -14.65 -25.67
CA TYR A 40 -20.65 -15.45 -26.60
C TYR A 40 -20.20 -16.82 -26.05
N GLY A 41 -20.34 -17.08 -24.75
CA GLY A 41 -20.05 -18.39 -24.13
C GLY A 41 -18.59 -18.86 -24.22
N GLN A 42 -17.64 -17.97 -24.51
CA GLN A 42 -16.27 -18.39 -24.80
C GLN A 42 -15.47 -18.61 -23.50
N MET A 43 -14.90 -19.81 -23.35
CA MET A 43 -14.18 -20.26 -22.15
C MET A 43 -13.01 -19.35 -21.75
N TYR A 44 -12.32 -18.70 -22.69
CA TYR A 44 -11.20 -17.81 -22.35
C TYR A 44 -11.64 -16.58 -21.55
N ILE A 45 -12.92 -16.20 -21.60
CA ILE A 45 -13.45 -15.07 -20.84
C ILE A 45 -13.51 -15.40 -19.35
N LEU A 46 -13.75 -16.67 -18.99
CA LEU A 46 -13.71 -17.14 -17.59
C LEU A 46 -12.31 -16.96 -17.00
N PHE A 47 -11.25 -17.23 -17.78
CA PHE A 47 -9.88 -16.98 -17.37
C PHE A 47 -9.66 -15.50 -17.06
N LEU A 48 -10.16 -14.62 -17.93
CA LEU A 48 -10.10 -13.16 -17.76
C LEU A 48 -10.81 -12.69 -16.47
N ILE A 49 -11.99 -13.23 -16.20
CA ILE A 49 -12.75 -12.97 -14.96
C ILE A 49 -11.96 -13.42 -13.73
N PHE A 50 -11.33 -14.60 -13.78
CA PHE A 50 -10.53 -15.12 -12.68
C PHE A 50 -9.28 -14.26 -12.41
N VAL A 51 -8.61 -13.78 -13.46
CA VAL A 51 -7.48 -12.84 -13.34
C VAL A 51 -7.92 -11.54 -12.68
N PHE A 52 -9.05 -10.95 -13.10
CA PHE A 52 -9.60 -9.73 -12.47
C PHE A 52 -9.96 -9.94 -11.00
N LEU A 53 -10.44 -11.13 -10.63
CA LEU A 53 -10.76 -11.47 -9.25
C LEU A 53 -9.49 -11.52 -8.37
N ILE A 54 -8.43 -12.20 -8.81
CA ILE A 54 -7.15 -12.24 -8.10
C ILE A 54 -6.59 -10.82 -7.92
N VAL A 55 -6.57 -10.04 -9.01
CA VAL A 55 -6.08 -8.67 -9.00
C VAL A 55 -6.87 -7.81 -8.01
N SER A 56 -8.19 -7.98 -7.94
CA SER A 56 -9.04 -7.27 -6.97
C SER A 56 -8.71 -7.65 -5.53
N ILE A 57 -8.47 -8.93 -5.24
CA ILE A 57 -8.05 -9.38 -3.90
C ILE A 57 -6.71 -8.75 -3.50
N CYS A 58 -5.73 -8.71 -4.42
CA CYS A 58 -4.44 -8.06 -4.18
C CYS A 58 -4.59 -6.56 -3.87
N PHE A 59 -5.45 -5.85 -4.60
CA PHE A 59 -5.71 -4.44 -4.34
C PHE A 59 -6.48 -4.22 -3.03
N LEU A 60 -7.40 -5.10 -2.67
CA LEU A 60 -8.10 -5.03 -1.38
C LEU A 60 -7.14 -5.20 -0.21
N LEU A 61 -6.24 -6.19 -0.25
CA LEU A 61 -5.21 -6.38 0.78
C LEU A 61 -4.29 -5.16 0.89
N SER A 62 -3.88 -4.59 -0.23
CA SER A 62 -3.13 -3.34 -0.28
C SER A 62 -3.90 -2.20 0.37
N LEU A 63 -5.18 -2.03 0.03
CA LEU A 63 -6.03 -0.97 0.55
C LEU A 63 -6.21 -1.09 2.06
N ILE A 64 -6.46 -2.30 2.58
CA ILE A 64 -6.54 -2.59 4.01
C ILE A 64 -5.21 -2.22 4.70
N GLY A 65 -4.07 -2.68 4.18
CA GLY A 65 -2.75 -2.37 4.74
C GLY A 65 -2.46 -0.86 4.78
N GLY A 66 -2.80 -0.15 3.68
CA GLY A 66 -2.66 1.29 3.56
C GLY A 66 -3.54 2.07 4.54
N ILE A 67 -4.82 1.70 4.67
CA ILE A 67 -5.76 2.31 5.62
C ILE A 67 -5.30 2.05 7.05
N THR A 68 -5.01 0.80 7.41
CA THR A 68 -4.58 0.42 8.76
C THR A 68 -3.32 1.18 9.16
N PHE A 69 -2.36 1.36 8.24
CA PHE A 69 -1.19 2.20 8.47
C PHE A 69 -1.56 3.67 8.69
N LEU A 70 -2.40 4.26 7.84
CA LEU A 70 -2.80 5.67 7.95
C LEU A 70 -3.58 5.96 9.24
N VAL A 71 -4.48 5.07 9.63
CA VAL A 71 -5.30 5.19 10.85
C VAL A 71 -4.43 5.02 12.09
N LYS A 72 -3.63 3.95 12.16
CA LYS A 72 -2.80 3.64 13.33
C LYS A 72 -1.64 4.63 13.52
N ASN A 73 -1.21 5.30 12.44
CA ASN A 73 -0.18 6.37 12.48
C ASN A 73 -0.76 7.80 12.33
N LYS A 74 -2.07 7.99 12.52
CA LYS A 74 -2.73 9.31 12.39
C LYS A 74 -2.13 10.35 13.34
N LYS A 75 -1.85 9.96 14.59
CA LYS A 75 -1.33 10.83 15.68
C LYS A 75 0.19 10.73 15.93
N LEU A 76 0.92 9.96 15.13
CA LEU A 76 2.37 9.83 15.31
C LEU A 76 3.09 11.01 14.65
N ASP A 77 3.51 11.98 15.47
CA ASP A 77 4.39 13.10 15.09
C ASP A 77 5.87 12.66 14.97
N GLN A 78 6.21 11.47 15.48
CA GLN A 78 7.58 10.96 15.52
C GLN A 78 7.71 9.57 14.87
N LEU A 79 8.66 9.46 13.94
CA LEU A 79 9.05 8.25 13.19
C LEU A 79 9.47 7.08 14.09
N LYS A 80 9.94 7.35 15.31
CA LYS A 80 10.52 6.34 16.23
C LYS A 80 9.53 5.27 16.69
N LYS A 81 8.23 5.45 16.47
CA LYS A 81 7.15 4.54 16.88
C LYS A 81 6.25 4.12 15.70
N ILE A 82 6.79 3.84 14.51
CA ILE A 82 5.99 3.24 13.43
C ILE A 82 5.52 1.85 13.88
N LYS A 83 4.37 1.79 14.55
CA LYS A 83 3.77 0.57 15.13
C LYS A 83 3.08 -0.32 14.09
N ALA A 84 2.95 0.16 12.86
CA ALA A 84 2.17 -0.51 11.81
C ALA A 84 3.00 -0.84 10.56
N LYS A 85 4.33 -0.98 10.70
CA LYS A 85 5.19 -1.45 9.59
C LYS A 85 4.68 -2.80 9.06
N THR A 86 4.28 -3.69 9.94
CA THR A 86 3.69 -5.00 9.63
C THR A 86 2.41 -4.90 8.80
N ALA A 87 1.55 -3.90 9.02
CA ALA A 87 0.36 -3.71 8.19
C ALA A 87 0.71 -3.30 6.75
N LEU A 88 1.86 -2.64 6.58
CA LEU A 88 2.40 -2.27 5.27
C LEU A 88 3.11 -3.44 4.58
N GLU A 89 3.73 -4.35 5.34
CA GLU A 89 4.32 -5.60 4.84
C GLU A 89 3.27 -6.54 4.26
N TRP A 90 2.06 -6.53 4.81
CA TRP A 90 0.92 -7.29 4.28
C TRP A 90 0.37 -6.70 2.96
N GLY A 91 0.65 -5.43 2.68
CA GLY A 91 0.25 -4.78 1.44
C GLY A 91 1.30 -4.98 0.34
N ILE A 92 0.97 -5.82 -0.65
CA ILE A 92 1.87 -6.23 -1.75
C ILE A 92 2.49 -5.04 -2.52
N PHE A 93 1.83 -3.87 -2.54
CA PHE A 93 2.31 -2.68 -3.26
C PHE A 93 3.15 -1.71 -2.43
N TYR A 94 3.41 -1.97 -1.15
CA TYR A 94 4.04 -0.99 -0.26
C TYR A 94 5.54 -1.19 -0.01
N PHE A 95 6.21 -2.13 -0.69
CA PHE A 95 7.65 -2.36 -0.56
C PHE A 95 8.51 -1.09 -0.67
N LYS A 96 8.18 -0.21 -1.62
CA LYS A 96 8.90 1.07 -1.81
C LYS A 96 8.72 2.03 -0.64
N VAL A 97 7.57 2.02 0.02
CA VAL A 97 7.31 2.82 1.22
C VAL A 97 8.02 2.21 2.43
N LEU A 98 8.05 0.87 2.52
CA LEU A 98 8.77 0.13 3.55
C LEU A 98 10.28 0.45 3.53
N SER A 99 10.89 0.45 2.34
CA SER A 99 12.30 0.79 2.15
C SER A 99 12.63 2.22 2.60
N ILE A 100 11.73 3.18 2.36
CA ILE A 100 11.89 4.55 2.84
C ILE A 100 11.80 4.61 4.36
N ILE A 101 10.85 3.89 4.97
CA ILE A 101 10.72 3.80 6.43
C ILE A 101 12.00 3.24 7.06
N ASP A 102 12.58 2.19 6.48
CA ASP A 102 13.80 1.57 6.99
C ASP A 102 15.03 2.46 6.84
N ASN A 103 15.17 3.16 5.71
CA ASN A 103 16.26 4.13 5.52
C ASN A 103 16.18 5.29 6.52
N VAL A 104 14.99 5.83 6.77
CA VAL A 104 14.81 6.94 7.73
C VAL A 104 15.02 6.45 9.17
N THR A 105 14.59 5.24 9.49
CA THR A 105 14.78 4.65 10.82
C THR A 105 16.28 4.41 11.10
N ASN A 106 17.00 3.82 10.15
CA ASN A 106 18.44 3.58 10.28
C ASN A 106 19.27 4.86 10.32
N LYS A 107 18.88 5.91 9.58
CA LYS A 107 19.57 7.21 9.60
C LYS A 107 19.44 7.91 10.96
N ASN A 108 18.26 7.85 11.58
CA ASN A 108 18.04 8.39 12.93
C ASN A 108 18.78 7.56 14.01
N ILE A 109 18.94 6.25 13.82
CA ILE A 109 19.73 5.40 14.73
C ILE A 109 21.23 5.72 14.64
N LYS A 110 21.76 6.02 13.44
CA LYS A 110 23.16 6.40 13.25
C LYS A 110 23.49 7.77 13.87
N LEU A 111 22.61 8.77 13.73
CA LEU A 111 22.80 10.09 14.35
C LEU A 111 22.87 9.98 15.89
N ASN A 112 21.98 9.20 16.49
CA ASN A 112 21.95 9.00 17.95
C ASN A 112 23.15 8.17 18.50
N LYS A 113 23.98 7.58 17.63
CA LYS A 113 25.25 6.95 18.01
C LYS A 113 26.44 7.90 17.85
N GLY A 114 26.37 8.90 16.97
CA GLY A 114 27.42 9.92 16.81
C GLY A 114 27.54 10.81 18.04
N ASP A 115 26.40 11.22 18.60
CA ASP A 115 26.33 12.10 19.77
C ASP A 115 26.82 11.45 21.08
N LYS A 116 27.13 10.14 21.08
CA LYS A 116 27.68 9.43 22.24
C LYS A 116 29.20 9.35 22.28
N TYR A 117 29.90 9.86 21.27
CA TYR A 117 31.37 9.84 21.20
C TYR A 117 32.01 11.23 21.20
N GLU A 118 31.23 12.29 21.42
CA GLU A 118 31.72 13.69 21.57
C GLU A 118 31.44 14.26 22.98
N GLY A 119 31.47 13.40 24.01
CA GLY A 119 31.39 13.80 25.42
C GLY A 119 32.72 13.62 26.13
#